data_AF-A0AAV5X933-F1
#
_entry.id   AF-A0AAV5X933-F1
#
_cell.length_a   1.000
_cell.length_b   1.000
_cell.length_c   1.000
_cell.angle_alpha   90.00
_cell.angle_beta   90.00
_cell.angle_gamma   90.00
#
_symmetry.space_group_name_H-M   'P 1'
#
loop_
_entity.id
_entity.type
_entity.pdbx_description
1 polymer ?
#
loop_
_entity_poly.entity_id
_entity_poly.type
_entity_poly.pdbx_seq_one_letter_code
_entity_poly.pdbx_strand_id
1 'polypeptide(L)'
;MRYVVRGQDGTGIKIAGTTIQPGFLIEKDLQSVQQTSVPVYAFTEDLRERGIGDDELIHGVKRLRRSELGKFVNQFDTVWNW
;
A
#
# COMPACT_ATOMS: atom_id res chain seq x y z
N MET A 1 5.83 -1.94 9.81
CA MET A 1 4.74 -1.38 8.98
C MET A 1 5.29 -1.20 7.58
N ARG A 2 4.66 -1.79 6.56
CA ARG A 2 5.14 -1.72 5.17
C ARG A 2 4.38 -0.61 4.44
N TYR A 3 5.04 0.08 3.53
CA TYR A 3 4.47 1.20 2.77
C TYR A 3 4.45 0.85 1.28
N VAL A 4 3.74 1.63 0.46
CA VAL A 4 3.54 1.34 -0.97
C VAL A 4 4.75 1.69 -1.86
N VAL A 5 5.93 1.20 -1.47
CA VAL A 5 7.22 1.39 -2.14
C VAL A 5 7.50 0.22 -3.09
N ARG A 6 8.09 0.50 -4.25
CA ARG A 6 8.47 -0.49 -5.27
C ARG A 6 9.56 -1.44 -4.77
N GLY A 7 9.64 -2.62 -5.39
CA GLY A 7 10.73 -3.57 -5.16
C GLY A 7 10.71 -4.26 -3.80
N GLN A 8 9.59 -4.23 -3.09
CA GLN A 8 9.44 -5.00 -1.85
C GLN A 8 9.30 -6.49 -2.16
N ASP A 9 10.33 -7.24 -1.81
CA ASP A 9 10.37 -8.70 -1.94
C ASP A 9 10.30 -9.37 -0.56
N GLY A 10 9.21 -10.11 -0.33
CA GLY A 10 9.00 -10.92 0.88
C GLY A 10 9.34 -12.40 0.70
N THR A 11 9.98 -12.80 -0.40
CA THR A 11 10.40 -14.18 -0.64
C THR A 11 11.57 -14.57 0.27
N GLY A 12 11.66 -15.85 0.63
CA GLY A 12 12.75 -16.36 1.48
C GLY A 12 12.61 -16.06 2.98
N ILE A 13 11.54 -15.38 3.42
CA ILE A 13 11.24 -15.22 4.85
C ILE A 13 10.98 -16.61 5.45
N LYS A 14 11.72 -16.95 6.52
CA LYS A 14 11.54 -18.19 7.29
C LYS A 14 10.94 -17.87 8.65
N ILE A 15 9.83 -18.51 8.98
CA ILE A 15 9.24 -18.47 10.32
C ILE A 15 9.36 -19.88 10.91
N ALA A 16 9.96 -20.00 12.09
CA ALA A 16 10.20 -21.28 12.76
C ALA A 16 10.88 -22.35 11.87
N GLY A 17 11.77 -21.92 10.97
CA GLY A 17 12.50 -22.81 10.05
C GLY A 17 11.76 -23.14 8.75
N THR A 18 10.48 -22.79 8.62
CA THR A 18 9.68 -23.00 7.41
C THR A 18 9.69 -21.75 6.53
N THR A 19 10.00 -21.91 5.24
CA THR A 19 9.89 -20.84 4.25
C THR A 19 8.42 -20.51 3.98
N ILE A 20 8.04 -19.23 4.10
CA ILE A 20 6.70 -18.76 3.72
C ILE A 20 6.60 -18.73 2.19
N GLN A 21 5.60 -19.43 1.65
CA GLN A 21 5.38 -19.58 0.21
C GLN A 21 3.87 -19.49 -0.10
N PRO A 22 3.44 -18.67 -1.09
CA PRO A 22 4.28 -17.72 -1.85
C PRO A 22 4.77 -16.59 -0.94
N GLY A 23 5.98 -16.09 -1.19
CA GLY A 23 6.46 -14.87 -0.51
C GLY A 23 5.48 -13.72 -0.79
N PHE A 24 5.37 -12.76 0.15
CA PHE A 24 4.51 -11.61 -0.05
C PHE A 24 5.13 -10.68 -1.10
N LEU A 25 4.49 -10.57 -2.26
CA LEU A 25 4.90 -9.70 -3.36
C LEU A 25 3.97 -8.49 -3.39
N ILE A 26 4.16 -7.58 -2.44
CA ILE A 26 3.25 -6.44 -2.20
C ILE A 26 2.99 -5.62 -3.47
N GLU A 27 4.02 -5.41 -4.27
CA GLU A 27 3.87 -4.69 -5.54
C GLU A 27 2.96 -5.43 -6.52
N LYS A 28 3.12 -6.75 -6.64
CA LYS A 28 2.28 -7.58 -7.51
C LYS A 28 0.84 -7.63 -6.99
N ASP A 29 0.66 -7.78 -5.68
CA ASP A 29 -0.66 -7.81 -5.04
C ASP A 29 -1.41 -6.49 -5.26
N LEU A 30 -0.73 -5.35 -5.04
CA LEU A 30 -1.31 -4.02 -5.27
C LEU A 30 -1.61 -3.75 -6.74
N GLN A 31 -0.74 -4.18 -7.66
CA GLN A 31 -1.00 -4.07 -9.10
C GLN A 31 -2.24 -4.88 -9.52
N SER A 32 -2.42 -6.10 -8.99
CA SER A 32 -3.61 -6.90 -9.24
C SER A 32 -4.89 -6.22 -8.72
N VAL A 33 -4.84 -5.56 -7.56
CA VAL A 33 -5.97 -4.76 -7.04
C VAL A 33 -6.25 -3.55 -7.93
N GLN A 34 -5.22 -2.86 -8.44
CA GLN A 34 -5.42 -1.73 -9.35
C GLN A 34 -6.05 -2.14 -10.69
N GLN A 35 -5.73 -3.34 -11.19
CA GLN A 35 -6.33 -3.89 -12.41
C GLN A 35 -7.84 -4.13 -12.28
N THR A 36 -8.36 -4.33 -11.06
CA THR A 36 -9.81 -4.45 -10.81
C THR A 36 -10.49 -3.09 -10.62
N SER A 37 -9.83 -1.99 -11.01
CA SER A 37 -10.32 -0.60 -10.89
C SER A 37 -10.50 -0.14 -9.44
N VAL A 38 -9.89 -0.81 -8.47
CA VAL A 38 -9.89 -0.39 -7.07
C VAL A 38 -8.76 0.62 -6.85
N PRO A 39 -9.06 1.89 -6.50
CA PRO A 39 -8.03 2.89 -6.30
C PRO A 39 -7.28 2.66 -4.98
N VAL A 40 -5.95 2.74 -5.05
CA VAL A 40 -5.06 2.65 -3.87
C VAL A 40 -4.55 4.04 -3.53
N TYR A 41 -4.63 4.42 -2.25
CA TYR A 41 -4.20 5.72 -1.76
C TYR A 41 -3.08 5.60 -0.72
N ALA A 42 -2.19 6.59 -0.69
CA ALA A 42 -1.23 6.82 0.37
C ALA A 42 -1.37 8.22 0.94
N PHE A 43 -1.19 8.38 2.25
CA PHE A 43 -1.19 9.70 2.88
C PHE A 43 0.08 10.46 2.54
N THR A 44 -0.10 11.68 2.07
CA THR A 44 1.00 12.57 1.67
C THR A 44 1.91 12.88 2.85
N GLU A 45 1.33 13.09 4.03
CA GLU A 45 2.04 13.37 5.26
C GLU A 45 2.94 12.22 5.67
N ASP A 46 2.43 10.99 5.59
CA ASP A 46 3.17 9.76 5.90
C ASP A 46 4.37 9.53 4.96
N LEU A 47 4.18 9.76 3.66
CA LEU A 47 5.25 9.64 2.68
C LEU A 47 6.36 10.66 2.98
N ARG A 48 5.98 11.91 3.25
CA ARG A 48 6.92 12.99 3.59
C ARG A 48 7.68 12.72 4.90
N GLU A 49 6.98 12.32 5.96
CA GLU A 49 7.58 12.00 7.27
C GLU A 49 8.63 10.90 7.16
N ARG A 50 8.41 9.94 6.25
CA ARG A 50 9.26 8.77 6.08
C ARG A 50 10.20 8.89 4.88
N GLY A 51 10.30 10.09 4.28
CA GLY A 51 11.27 10.47 3.26
C GLY A 51 11.06 9.80 1.89
N ILE A 52 9.85 9.29 1.63
CA ILE A 52 9.55 8.48 0.44
C ILE A 52 9.18 9.41 -0.72
N GLY A 53 9.99 9.36 -1.79
CA GLY A 53 9.78 10.08 -3.05
C GLY A 53 8.72 9.43 -3.94
N ASP A 54 8.18 10.21 -4.87
CA ASP A 54 7.15 9.74 -5.80
C ASP A 54 7.66 8.66 -6.75
N ASP A 55 8.93 8.74 -7.10
CA ASP A 55 9.65 7.76 -7.90
C ASP A 55 9.87 6.45 -7.12
N GLU A 56 9.74 6.45 -5.80
CA GLU A 56 9.84 5.21 -5.01
C GLU A 56 8.48 4.48 -4.92
N LEU A 57 7.38 5.14 -5.27
CA LEU A 57 6.03 4.58 -5.13
C LEU A 57 5.66 3.61 -6.25
N ILE A 58 4.86 2.61 -5.89
CA ILE A 58 4.21 1.73 -6.87
C ILE A 58 3.34 2.59 -7.80
N HIS A 59 3.43 2.33 -9.11
CA HIS A 59 2.67 3.06 -10.11
C HIS A 59 1.17 3.03 -9.82
N GLY A 60 0.47 4.12 -10.11
CA GLY A 60 -0.98 4.23 -9.93
C GLY A 60 -1.45 4.48 -8.49
N VAL A 61 -0.54 4.52 -7.51
CA VAL A 61 -0.86 4.97 -6.14
C VAL A 61 -1.25 6.45 -6.19
N LYS A 62 -2.44 6.76 -5.68
CA LYS A 62 -2.92 8.13 -5.53
C LYS A 62 -2.47 8.69 -4.18
N ARG A 63 -2.25 10.00 -4.13
CA ARG A 63 -2.05 10.69 -2.84
C ARG A 63 -3.38 11.21 -2.32
N LEU A 64 -3.53 11.11 -1.01
CA LEU A 64 -4.59 11.70 -0.20
C LEU A 64 -3.91 12.54 0.89
N ARG A 65 -4.59 13.56 1.43
CA ARG A 65 -4.15 14.25 2.65
C ARG A 65 -4.92 13.74 3.85
N ARG A 66 -4.28 13.72 5.02
CA ARG A 66 -4.94 13.29 6.26
C ARG A 66 -6.15 14.18 6.60
N SER A 67 -6.10 15.46 6.24
CA SER A 67 -7.22 16.40 6.37
C SER A 67 -8.41 16.09 5.45
N GLU A 68 -8.20 15.35 4.36
CA GLU A 68 -9.24 14.96 3.41
C GLU A 68 -9.90 13.63 3.81
N LEU A 69 -9.29 12.86 4.71
CA LEU A 69 -9.75 11.51 5.07
C LEU A 69 -11.24 11.51 5.48
N GLY A 70 -11.65 12.43 6.35
CA GLY A 70 -13.05 12.54 6.76
C GLY A 70 -14.01 12.76 5.57
N LYS A 71 -13.60 13.59 4.59
CA LYS A 71 -14.36 13.89 3.36
C LYS A 71 -14.26 12.81 2.29
N PHE A 72 -13.30 11.89 2.40
CA PHE A 72 -13.19 10.70 1.57
C PHE A 72 -14.07 9.58 2.14
N VAL A 73 -13.95 9.26 3.44
CA VAL A 73 -14.69 8.14 4.05
C VAL A 73 -16.20 8.35 4.06
N ASN A 74 -16.67 9.59 4.18
CA ASN A 74 -18.11 9.92 4.11
C ASN A 74 -18.76 9.60 2.75
N GLN A 75 -17.98 9.26 1.72
CA GLN A 75 -18.50 8.87 0.40
C GLN A 75 -18.88 7.39 0.34
N PHE A 76 -18.64 6.62 1.40
CA PHE A 76 -18.84 5.18 1.44
C PHE A 76 -19.80 4.80 2.57
N ASP A 77 -20.65 3.81 2.32
CA ASP A 77 -21.61 3.29 3.32
C ASP A 77 -20.92 2.42 4.39
N THR A 78 -19.73 1.91 4.10
CA THR A 78 -19.02 1.00 5.00
C THR A 78 -17.51 1.19 4.84
N VAL A 79 -16.81 1.21 5.97
CA VAL A 79 -15.35 1.35 6.05
C VAL A 79 -14.79 0.21 6.88
N TRP A 80 -13.82 -0.51 6.34
CA TRP A 80 -13.07 -1.54 7.06
C TRP A 80 -11.70 -0.95 7.43
N ASN A 81 -11.28 -1.17 8.69
CA ASN A 81 -10.00 -0.70 9.21
C ASN A 81 -9.24 -1.88 9.83
N TRP A 82 -7.94 -1.96 9.57
CA TRP A 82 -7.04 -3.03 10.00
C TRP A 82 -5.71 -2.50 10.53
#